data_AF-A0A4D7AS38-F1
#
_entry.id   AF-A0A4D7AS38-F1
#
_cell.length_a   1.000
_cell.length_b   1.000
_cell.length_c   1.000
_cell.angle_alpha   90.00
_cell.angle_beta   90.00
_cell.angle_gamma   90.00
#
_symmetry.space_group_name_H-M   'P 1'
#
loop_
_entity.id
_entity.type
_entity.pdbx_description
1 polymer ?
#
loop_
_entity_poly.entity_id
_entity_poly.type
_entity_poly.pdbx_seq_one_letter_code
_entity_poly.pdbx_strand_id
1 'polypeptide(L)'
;MSRIWKLLCRFRHRQEGASAVEFAIVVPVFLMILFGIIIFGGYLSVVHSVQQLAAEAARASIGGLSDNERTALANSNIQTQAGFYPFIERSRLVVESASTNAATSTFTVRLRYDASQSFIYSLPSLVPMPSPQIVRSAAIQRGGY
;
A
#
# COMPACT_ATOMS: atom_id res chain seq x y z
N MET A 1 0.79 -44.67 50.00
CA MET A 1 -0.41 -43.97 49.51
C MET A 1 -0.36 -42.43 49.61
N SER A 2 0.06 -41.79 50.72
CA SER A 2 -0.14 -40.33 50.91
C SER A 2 0.76 -39.38 50.06
N ARG A 3 1.90 -39.86 49.55
CA ARG A 3 2.80 -39.06 48.69
C ARG A 3 2.18 -38.73 47.31
N ILE A 4 1.46 -39.68 46.72
CA ILE A 4 0.84 -39.53 45.40
C ILE A 4 -0.31 -38.52 45.47
N TRP A 5 -1.09 -38.55 46.56
CA TRP A 5 -2.17 -37.59 46.79
C TRP A 5 -1.65 -36.16 46.96
N LYS A 6 -0.55 -35.98 47.71
CA LYS A 6 0.10 -34.66 47.84
C LYS A 6 0.63 -34.13 46.51
N LEU A 7 1.19 -34.99 45.66
CA LEU A 7 1.67 -34.62 44.32
C LEU A 7 0.52 -34.18 43.41
N LEU A 8 -0.61 -34.89 43.40
CA LEU A 8 -1.81 -34.55 42.62
C LEU A 8 -2.45 -33.22 43.07
N CYS A 9 -2.61 -33.00 44.38
CA CYS A 9 -3.10 -31.71 44.88
C CYS A 9 -2.15 -30.55 44.55
N ARG A 10 -0.83 -30.78 44.59
CA ARG A 10 0.17 -29.77 44.24
C ARG A 10 0.18 -29.46 42.74
N PHE A 11 -0.08 -30.44 41.88
CA PHE A 11 -0.26 -30.23 40.44
C PHE A 11 -1.52 -29.40 40.13
N ARG A 12 -2.62 -29.68 40.82
CA ARG A 12 -3.89 -28.95 40.65
C ARG A 12 -3.86 -27.51 41.17
N HIS A 13 -2.91 -27.18 42.06
CA HIS A 13 -2.73 -25.84 42.63
C HIS A 13 -1.65 -25.02 41.91
N ARG A 14 -1.00 -25.57 40.88
CA ARG A 14 0.02 -24.86 40.09
C ARG A 14 -0.68 -23.92 39.10
N GLN A 15 -0.54 -22.61 39.33
CA GLN A 15 -0.98 -21.56 38.41
C GLN A 15 -0.01 -21.30 37.25
N GLU A 16 1.11 -22.03 37.21
CA GLU A 16 2.16 -21.91 36.17
C GLU A 16 1.65 -22.15 34.74
N GLY A 17 0.51 -22.85 34.56
CA GLY A 17 -0.15 -23.03 33.26
C GLY A 17 -1.18 -21.97 32.90
N ALA A 18 -1.61 -21.13 33.84
CA ALA A 18 -2.65 -20.12 33.60
C ALA A 18 -2.15 -19.01 32.67
N SER A 19 -0.91 -18.54 32.88
CA SER A 19 -0.26 -17.54 32.01
C SER A 19 -0.06 -18.04 30.58
N ALA A 20 0.22 -19.34 30.38
CA ALA A 20 0.32 -19.94 29.05
C ALA A 20 -1.03 -19.92 28.31
N VAL A 21 -2.13 -20.14 29.03
CA VAL A 21 -3.50 -20.10 28.47
C VAL A 21 -3.92 -18.67 28.15
N GLU A 22 -3.64 -17.71 29.04
CA GLU A 22 -3.90 -16.28 28.81
C GLU A 22 -3.14 -15.77 27.57
N PHE A 23 -1.86 -16.12 27.45
CA PHE A 23 -1.04 -15.81 26.29
C PHE A 23 -1.61 -16.40 24.99
N ALA A 24 -2.09 -17.65 25.03
CA ALA A 24 -2.69 -18.29 23.86
C ALA A 24 -3.94 -17.58 23.33
N ILE A 25 -4.65 -16.81 24.17
CA ILE A 25 -5.82 -16.02 23.77
C ILE A 25 -5.40 -14.63 23.28
N VAL A 26 -4.43 -13.99 23.94
CA VAL A 26 -3.99 -12.63 23.61
C VAL A 26 -3.18 -12.59 22.32
N VAL A 27 -2.32 -13.57 22.08
CA VAL A 27 -1.41 -13.59 20.92
C VAL A 27 -2.14 -13.54 19.58
N PRO A 28 -3.19 -14.33 19.31
CA PRO A 28 -3.92 -14.24 18.05
C PRO A 28 -4.44 -12.83 17.75
N VAL A 29 -5.01 -12.16 18.75
CA VAL A 29 -5.53 -10.79 18.62
C VAL A 29 -4.39 -9.80 18.41
N PHE A 30 -3.31 -9.92 19.18
CA PHE A 30 -2.12 -9.09 19.03
C PHE A 30 -1.51 -9.22 17.63
N LEU A 31 -1.37 -10.45 17.12
CA LEU A 31 -0.84 -10.70 15.78
C LEU A 31 -1.77 -10.15 14.69
N MET A 32 -3.10 -10.29 14.84
CA MET A 32 -4.04 -9.66 13.90
C MET A 32 -3.85 -8.14 13.82
N ILE A 33 -3.72 -7.47 14.96
CA ILE A 33 -3.49 -6.02 15.01
C ILE A 33 -2.13 -5.67 14.39
N LEU A 34 -1.07 -6.38 14.77
CA LEU A 34 0.28 -6.16 14.26
C LEU A 34 0.36 -6.32 12.74
N PHE A 35 -0.14 -7.43 12.21
CA PHE A 35 -0.18 -7.65 10.75
C PHE A 35 -1.10 -6.66 10.06
N GLY A 36 -2.22 -6.28 10.68
CA GLY A 36 -3.07 -5.19 10.18
C GLY A 36 -2.29 -3.89 9.98
N ILE A 37 -1.55 -3.45 11.01
CA ILE A 37 -0.72 -2.23 10.92
C ILE A 37 0.32 -2.34 9.79
N ILE A 38 1.00 -3.49 9.68
CA ILE A 38 2.03 -3.71 8.66
C ILE A 38 1.43 -3.69 7.24
N ILE A 39 0.33 -4.42 7.02
CA ILE A 39 -0.32 -4.55 5.71
C ILE A 39 -0.89 -3.20 5.27
N PHE A 40 -1.67 -2.53 6.12
CA PHE A 40 -2.28 -1.25 5.77
C PHE A 40 -1.24 -0.12 5.70
N GLY A 41 -0.22 -0.13 6.56
CA GLY A 41 0.89 0.83 6.48
C GLY A 41 1.68 0.69 5.17
N GLY A 42 2.03 -0.53 4.78
CA GLY A 42 2.68 -0.79 3.49
C GLY A 42 1.80 -0.40 2.31
N TYR A 43 0.52 -0.75 2.34
CA TYR A 43 -0.43 -0.38 1.29
C TYR A 43 -0.58 1.14 1.14
N LEU A 44 -0.73 1.87 2.24
CA LEU A 44 -0.84 3.33 2.23
C LEU A 44 0.44 3.99 1.70
N SER A 45 1.61 3.46 2.03
CA SER A 45 2.90 3.93 1.50
C SER A 45 2.94 3.85 -0.03
N VAL A 46 2.52 2.71 -0.61
CA VAL A 46 2.42 2.54 -2.07
C VAL A 46 1.40 3.50 -2.66
N VAL A 47 0.21 3.59 -2.05
CA VAL A 47 -0.86 4.51 -2.48
C VAL A 47 -0.37 5.96 -2.55
N HIS A 48 0.36 6.42 -1.54
CA HIS A 48 0.91 7.77 -1.50
C HIS A 48 2.01 7.97 -2.55
N SER A 49 2.88 6.97 -2.73
CA SER A 49 3.93 7.01 -3.74
C SER A 49 3.36 7.16 -5.16
N VAL A 50 2.34 6.37 -5.52
CA VAL A 50 1.68 6.45 -6.84
C VAL A 50 0.95 7.79 -7.01
N GLN A 51 0.32 8.31 -5.95
CA GLN A 51 -0.33 9.62 -5.99
C GLN A 51 0.67 10.77 -6.19
N GLN A 52 1.80 10.74 -5.49
CA GLN A 52 2.87 11.73 -5.64
C GLN A 52 3.47 11.68 -7.05
N LEU A 53 3.71 10.48 -7.57
CA LEU A 53 4.21 10.31 -8.93
C LEU A 53 3.22 10.82 -9.99
N ALA A 54 1.92 10.59 -9.82
CA ALA A 54 0.90 11.13 -10.71
C ALA A 54 0.89 12.67 -10.68
N ALA A 55 0.99 13.28 -9.49
CA ALA A 55 1.04 14.72 -9.32
C ALA A 55 2.28 15.34 -9.99
N GLU A 56 3.43 14.70 -9.81
CA GLU A 56 4.68 15.12 -10.41
C GLU A 56 4.68 15.01 -11.93
N ALA A 57 4.12 13.93 -12.47
CA ALA A 57 3.93 13.75 -13.91
C ALA A 57 2.98 14.80 -14.50
N ALA A 58 1.87 15.07 -13.81
CA ALA A 58 0.95 16.13 -14.21
C ALA A 58 1.65 17.50 -14.19
N ARG A 59 2.43 17.82 -13.16
CA ARG A 59 3.22 19.05 -13.07
C ARG A 59 4.27 19.17 -14.18
N ALA A 60 4.96 18.09 -14.50
CA ALA A 60 5.95 18.06 -15.59
C ALA A 60 5.32 18.35 -16.95
N SER A 61 4.05 18.00 -17.14
CA SER A 61 3.32 18.25 -18.38
C SER A 61 2.99 19.73 -18.61
N ILE A 62 3.13 20.63 -17.62
CA ILE A 62 2.73 22.05 -17.75
C ILE A 62 3.35 22.72 -18.98
N GLY A 63 4.61 22.40 -19.28
CA GLY A 63 5.37 23.00 -20.38
C GLY A 63 4.98 22.54 -21.79
N GLY A 64 4.10 21.54 -21.94
CA GLY A 64 3.68 21.07 -23.27
C GLY A 64 2.68 22.02 -23.93
N LEU A 65 2.86 22.29 -25.23
CA LEU A 65 1.96 23.17 -26.00
C LEU A 65 0.80 22.39 -26.62
N SER A 66 0.99 21.09 -26.86
CA SER A 66 -0.02 20.15 -27.33
C SER A 66 -0.24 18.99 -26.36
N ASP A 67 -1.38 18.30 -26.44
CA ASP A 67 -1.67 17.11 -25.61
C ASP A 67 -0.64 16.00 -25.82
N ASN A 68 -0.10 15.87 -27.04
CA ASN A 68 0.96 14.90 -27.35
C ASN A 68 2.26 15.24 -26.60
N GLU A 69 2.68 16.51 -26.61
CA GLU A 69 3.87 16.95 -25.86
C GLU A 69 3.66 16.82 -24.35
N ARG A 70 2.48 17.19 -23.84
CA ARG A 70 2.12 17.04 -22.42
C ARG A 70 2.22 15.58 -21.98
N THR A 71 1.71 14.67 -22.81
CA THR A 71 1.79 13.23 -22.58
C THR A 71 3.23 12.73 -22.61
N ALA A 72 4.04 13.18 -23.57
CA ALA A 72 5.45 12.83 -23.66
C ALA A 72 6.25 13.31 -22.42
N LEU A 73 6.00 14.54 -21.95
CA LEU A 73 6.61 15.10 -20.75
C LEU A 73 6.20 14.35 -19.49
N ALA A 74 4.90 14.04 -19.33
CA ALA A 74 4.41 13.25 -18.21
C ALA A 74 5.06 11.85 -18.20
N ASN A 75 5.09 11.17 -19.34
CA ASN A 75 5.72 9.85 -19.47
C ASN A 75 7.22 9.90 -19.16
N SER A 76 7.94 10.89 -19.71
CA SER A 76 9.36 11.08 -19.42
C SER A 76 9.62 11.28 -17.93
N ASN A 77 8.83 12.13 -17.27
CA ASN A 77 8.94 12.36 -15.83
C ASN A 77 8.69 11.08 -15.02
N ILE A 78 7.67 10.28 -15.37
CA ILE A 78 7.41 8.98 -14.73
C ILE A 78 8.61 8.04 -14.89
N GLN A 79 9.19 8.00 -16.10
CA GLN A 79 10.38 7.22 -16.41
C GLN A 79 11.66 7.74 -15.74
N THR A 80 11.69 8.97 -15.24
CA THR A 80 12.79 9.44 -14.41
C THR A 80 12.51 9.14 -12.94
N GLN A 81 11.29 9.41 -12.48
CA GLN A 81 11.00 9.50 -11.05
C GLN A 81 10.52 8.21 -10.39
N ALA A 82 9.95 7.26 -11.16
CA ALA A 82 9.41 6.03 -10.59
C ALA A 82 10.45 5.22 -9.79
N GLY A 83 11.74 5.37 -10.09
CA GLY A 83 12.82 4.66 -9.38
C GLY A 83 13.17 5.24 -8.00
N PHE A 84 12.73 6.46 -7.67
CA PHE A 84 13.03 7.09 -6.37
C PHE A 84 12.08 6.66 -5.25
N TYR A 85 11.02 5.91 -5.57
CA TYR A 85 10.03 5.44 -4.63
C TYR A 85 10.34 3.98 -4.26
N PRO A 86 10.82 3.68 -3.04
CA PRO A 86 11.37 2.37 -2.69
C PRO A 86 10.33 1.24 -2.65
N PHE A 87 9.04 1.57 -2.56
CA PHE A 87 7.94 0.60 -2.46
C PHE A 87 7.18 0.39 -3.77
N ILE A 88 7.61 1.02 -4.87
CA ILE A 88 7.01 0.81 -6.19
C ILE A 88 8.04 0.22 -7.15
N GLU A 89 7.55 -0.61 -8.07
CA GLU A 89 8.37 -1.20 -9.12
C GLU A 89 7.88 -0.68 -10.47
N ARG A 90 8.79 -0.08 -11.25
CA ARG A 90 8.41 0.58 -12.51
C ARG A 90 7.70 -0.36 -13.49
N SER A 91 8.13 -1.62 -13.57
CA SER A 91 7.57 -2.64 -14.47
C SER A 91 6.07 -2.88 -14.24
N ARG A 92 5.54 -2.51 -13.07
CA ARG A 92 4.14 -2.69 -12.67
C ARG A 92 3.33 -1.41 -12.66
N LEU A 93 3.94 -0.31 -13.07
CA LEU A 93 3.29 0.98 -13.21
C LEU A 93 2.89 1.19 -14.67
N VAL A 94 1.61 1.51 -14.89
CA VAL A 94 1.04 1.77 -16.21
C VAL A 94 0.37 3.13 -16.20
N VAL A 95 0.62 3.93 -17.24
CA VAL A 95 -0.13 5.17 -17.50
C VAL A 95 -1.41 4.79 -18.23
N GLU A 96 -2.56 4.86 -17.54
CA GLU A 96 -3.86 4.51 -18.14
C GLU A 96 -4.34 5.60 -19.09
N SER A 97 -4.13 6.86 -18.72
CA SER A 97 -4.47 8.01 -19.54
C SER A 97 -3.66 9.24 -19.14
N ALA A 98 -3.33 10.04 -20.15
CA ALA A 98 -2.76 11.37 -20.00
C ALA A 98 -3.43 12.22 -21.08
N SER A 99 -4.44 13.02 -20.71
CA SER A 99 -5.27 13.73 -21.69
C SER A 99 -5.89 14.98 -21.12
N THR A 100 -6.22 15.93 -22.00
CA THR A 100 -6.96 17.14 -21.63
C THR A 100 -8.46 16.88 -21.68
N ASN A 101 -9.16 17.18 -20.59
CA ASN A 101 -10.61 17.34 -20.61
C ASN A 101 -10.96 18.71 -21.18
N ALA A 102 -11.58 18.74 -22.37
CA ALA A 102 -11.94 19.96 -23.07
C ALA A 102 -12.98 20.82 -22.30
N ALA A 103 -13.88 20.21 -21.54
CA ALA A 103 -14.91 20.94 -20.79
C ALA A 103 -14.35 21.69 -19.59
N THR A 104 -13.32 21.15 -18.94
CA THR A 104 -12.70 21.76 -17.75
C THR A 104 -11.34 22.38 -18.03
N SER A 105 -10.84 22.27 -19.27
CA SER A 105 -9.48 22.66 -19.65
C SER A 105 -8.43 22.13 -18.67
N THR A 106 -8.56 20.87 -18.27
CA THR A 106 -7.68 20.23 -17.27
C THR A 106 -6.95 19.05 -17.88
N PHE A 107 -5.63 19.02 -17.79
CA PHE A 107 -4.84 17.86 -18.18
C PHE A 107 -4.71 16.90 -17.00
N THR A 108 -5.19 15.67 -17.16
CA THR A 108 -5.20 14.65 -16.10
C THR A 108 -4.25 13.52 -16.46
N VAL A 109 -3.38 13.16 -15.52
CA VAL A 109 -2.54 11.96 -15.59
C VAL A 109 -3.12 10.92 -14.64
N ARG A 110 -3.42 9.74 -15.17
CA ARG A 110 -3.94 8.59 -14.42
C ARG A 110 -2.97 7.42 -14.49
N LEU A 111 -2.55 6.96 -13.32
CA LEU A 111 -1.63 5.85 -13.14
C LEU A 111 -2.36 4.67 -12.50
N ARG A 112 -2.06 3.47 -13.00
CA ARG A 112 -2.41 2.21 -12.34
C ARG A 112 -1.12 1.50 -11.94
N TYR A 113 -1.11 0.98 -10.72
CA TYR A 113 -0.02 0.20 -10.17
C TYR A 113 -0.52 -1.16 -9.71
N ASP A 114 0.20 -2.21 -10.09
CA ASP A 114 -0.06 -3.58 -9.64
C ASP A 114 0.83 -3.95 -8.44
N ALA A 115 0.22 -3.95 -7.25
CA ALA A 115 0.89 -4.27 -6.00
C ALA A 115 0.89 -5.77 -5.66
N SER A 116 0.36 -6.65 -6.53
CA SER A 116 0.13 -8.08 -6.23
C SER A 116 1.35 -8.85 -5.74
N GLN A 117 2.55 -8.51 -6.20
CA GLN A 117 3.81 -9.13 -5.74
C GLN A 117 4.62 -8.24 -4.78
N SER A 118 3.96 -7.29 -4.09
CA SER A 118 4.58 -6.56 -2.99
C SER A 118 4.60 -7.41 -1.72
N PHE A 119 5.49 -7.09 -0.78
CA PHE A 119 5.69 -7.90 0.43
C PHE A 119 4.40 -8.12 1.23
N ILE A 120 3.48 -7.13 1.25
CA ILE A 120 2.23 -7.23 2.01
C ILE A 120 1.34 -8.40 1.56
N TYR A 121 1.38 -8.80 0.28
CA TYR A 121 0.59 -9.93 -0.23
C TYR A 121 1.27 -11.29 -0.03
N SER A 122 2.52 -11.31 0.44
CA SER A 122 3.19 -12.54 0.90
C SER A 122 2.91 -12.88 2.38
N LEU A 123 2.28 -11.96 3.13
CA LEU A 123 1.95 -12.15 4.53
C LEU A 123 0.70 -13.03 4.70
N PRO A 124 0.55 -13.72 5.84
CA PRO A 124 -0.67 -14.47 6.15
C PRO A 124 -1.92 -13.58 6.10
N SER A 125 -2.99 -14.06 5.48
CA SER A 125 -4.28 -13.35 5.36
C SER A 125 -5.10 -13.40 6.66
N LEU A 126 -4.50 -12.93 7.75
CA LEU A 126 -5.13 -12.84 9.08
C LEU A 126 -6.10 -11.66 9.19
N VAL A 127 -6.01 -10.72 8.25
CA VAL A 127 -6.87 -9.54 8.14
C VAL A 127 -7.38 -9.40 6.70
N PRO A 128 -8.49 -8.66 6.48
CA PRO A 128 -8.96 -8.36 5.13
C PRO A 128 -7.88 -7.65 4.29
N MET A 129 -7.55 -8.23 3.14
CA MET A 129 -6.53 -7.70 2.25
C MET A 129 -7.13 -6.60 1.35
N PRO A 130 -6.45 -5.46 1.17
CA PRO A 130 -6.87 -4.45 0.20
C PRO A 130 -6.70 -4.97 -1.24
N SER A 131 -7.33 -4.29 -2.21
CA SER A 131 -7.16 -4.64 -3.61
C SER A 131 -5.71 -4.36 -4.08
N PRO A 132 -5.06 -5.30 -4.79
CA PRO A 132 -3.71 -5.11 -5.32
C PRO A 132 -3.63 -4.09 -6.44
N GLN A 133 -4.76 -3.74 -7.08
CA GLN A 133 -4.78 -2.71 -8.12
C GLN A 133 -4.97 -1.33 -7.48
N ILE A 134 -3.95 -0.49 -7.58
CA ILE A 134 -3.96 0.88 -7.06
C ILE A 134 -4.05 1.84 -8.23
N VAL A 135 -5.12 2.63 -8.29
CA VAL A 135 -5.31 3.64 -9.33
C VAL A 135 -5.34 5.03 -8.73
N ARG A 136 -4.51 5.93 -9.26
CA ARG A 136 -4.37 7.30 -8.77
C ARG A 136 -4.24 8.27 -9.93
N SER A 137 -4.71 9.49 -9.70
CA SER A 137 -4.70 10.51 -10.72
C SER A 137 -4.42 11.87 -10.13
N ALA A 138 -3.80 12.72 -10.93
CA ALA A 138 -3.62 14.13 -10.64
C ALA A 138 -3.94 14.95 -11.89
N ALA A 139 -4.47 16.14 -11.66
CA ALA A 139 -4.95 17.00 -12.72
C ALA A 139 -4.37 18.40 -12.54
N ILE A 140 -4.03 19.04 -13.65
CA ILE A 140 -3.53 20.43 -13.69
C ILE A 140 -4.36 21.24 -14.67
N GLN A 141 -4.61 22.52 -14.34
CA GLN A 141 -5.26 23.43 -15.28
C GLN A 141 -4.34 23.63 -16.49
N ARG A 142 -4.89 23.55 -17.70
CA ARG A 142 -4.22 23.99 -18.91
C ARG A 142 -4.09 25.50 -18.83
N GLY A 143 -2.85 26.02 -18.80
CA GLY A 143 -2.61 27.45 -18.88
C GLY A 143 -3.28 28.02 -20.14
N GLY A 144 -3.98 29.14 -20.00
CA GLY A 144 -4.73 29.73 -21.09
C GLY A 144 -3.81 30.28 -22.19
N TYR A 145 -4.01 29.80 -23.41
CA TYR A 145 -3.75 30.48 -24.67
C TYR A 145 -4.92 30.14 -25.61
#